data_AF-A0A0Q7P331-F1
#
_entry.id   AF-A0A0Q7P331-F1
#
_cell.length_a   1.000
_cell.length_b   1.000
_cell.length_c   1.000
_cell.angle_alpha   90.00
_cell.angle_beta   90.00
_cell.angle_gamma   90.00
#
_symmetry.space_group_name_H-M   'P 1'
#
loop_
_entity.id
_entity.type
_entity.pdbx_description
1 polymer ?
#
loop_
_entity_poly.entity_id
_entity_poly.type
_entity_poly.pdbx_seq_one_letter_code
_entity_poly.pdbx_strand_id
1 'polypeptide(L)' 'MAAKRAADEQPLVITEHGEPRYVLLNYKDFQQNFNKQMSLLEALADPLSRFDNDFQPERIDFSGRDFSF' A
#
# COMPACT_ATOMS: atom_id res chain seq x y z
N MET A 1 16.17 -27.30 -4.01
CA MET A 1 15.46 -26.06 -4.41
C MET A 1 14.39 -26.38 -5.47
N ALA A 2 13.41 -27.23 -5.17
CA ALA A 2 12.36 -27.60 -6.14
C ALA A 2 11.18 -26.61 -6.08
N ALA A 3 10.65 -26.37 -4.88
CA ALA A 3 9.54 -25.43 -4.67
C ALA A 3 9.84 -24.01 -5.17
N LYS A 4 11.06 -23.50 -4.92
CA LYS A 4 11.48 -22.18 -5.43
C LYS A 4 11.45 -22.13 -6.97
N ARG A 5 11.97 -23.15 -7.66
CA ARG A 5 12.01 -23.19 -9.13
C ARG A 5 10.61 -23.32 -9.72
N ALA A 6 9.76 -24.14 -9.12
CA ALA A 6 8.37 -24.26 -9.53
C ALA A 6 7.58 -22.95 -9.33
N ALA A 7 7.91 -22.16 -8.30
CA ALA A 7 7.35 -20.82 -8.08
C ALA A 7 7.80 -19.76 -9.11
N ASP A 8 8.87 -20.02 -9.88
CA ASP A 8 9.27 -19.18 -11.01
C ASP A 8 8.40 -19.46 -12.26
N GLU A 9 7.80 -20.65 -12.36
CA GLU A 9 6.91 -21.03 -13.47
C GLU A 9 5.45 -20.68 -13.18
N GLN A 10 4.99 -20.91 -11.94
CA GLN A 10 3.62 -20.62 -11.52
C GLN A 10 3.49 -20.51 -9.99
N PRO A 11 2.51 -19.75 -9.47
CA PRO A 11 2.24 -19.69 -8.04
C PRO A 11 1.88 -21.08 -7.46
N LEU A 12 2.49 -21.42 -6.33
CA LEU A 12 2.21 -22.66 -5.60
C LEU A 12 1.32 -22.38 -4.39
N VAL A 13 0.17 -23.05 -4.31
CA VAL A 13 -0.71 -22.97 -3.15
C VAL A 13 -0.27 -24.00 -2.11
N ILE A 14 -0.04 -23.51 -0.88
CA ILE A 14 0.30 -24.33 0.28
C ILE A 14 -0.97 -24.45 1.13
N THR A 15 -1.40 -25.69 1.35
CA THR A 15 -2.62 -26.00 2.10
C THR A 15 -2.31 -26.53 3.49
N GLU A 16 -3.11 -26.17 4.48
CA GLU A 16 -3.14 -26.80 5.81
C GLU A 16 -4.55 -27.35 6.05
N HIS A 17 -4.66 -28.63 6.43
CA HIS A 17 -5.95 -29.32 6.63
C HIS A 17 -6.91 -29.27 5.42
N GLY A 18 -6.37 -29.23 4.20
CA GLY A 18 -7.15 -29.15 2.96
C GLY A 18 -7.51 -27.73 2.54
N GLU A 19 -7.23 -26.73 3.38
CA GLU A 19 -7.55 -25.33 3.12
C GLU A 19 -6.32 -24.55 2.63
N PRO A 20 -6.43 -23.75 1.56
CA PRO A 20 -5.38 -22.83 1.12
C PRO A 20 -5.00 -21.84 2.23
N ARG A 21 -3.72 -21.82 2.60
CA ARG A 21 -3.21 -20.99 3.71
C ARG A 21 -2.13 -20.02 3.28
N TYR A 22 -1.26 -20.43 2.38
CA TYR A 22 -0.20 -19.58 1.83
C TYR A 22 -0.07 -19.80 0.34
N VAL A 23 0.53 -18.82 -0.34
CA VAL A 23 0.94 -18.94 -1.75
C VAL A 23 2.41 -18.57 -1.84
N LEU A 24 3.20 -19.42 -2.49
CA LEU A 24 4.58 -19.12 -2.85
C LEU A 24 4.63 -18.70 -4.32
N LEU A 25 5.18 -17.52 -4.56
CA LEU A 25 5.42 -16.96 -5.89
C LEU A 25 6.74 -16.19 -5.87
N ASN A 26 7.32 -15.95 -7.05
CA ASN A 26 8.47 -15.06 -7.13
C ASN A 26 8.06 -13.62 -6.73
N TYR A 27 9.03 -12.87 -6.21
CA TYR A 27 8.76 -11.55 -5.64
C TYR A 27 8.29 -10.52 -6.67
N LYS A 28 8.73 -10.64 -7.92
CA LYS A 28 8.30 -9.74 -9.00
C LYS A 28 6.81 -9.87 -9.26
N ASP A 29 6.30 -11.10 -9.37
CA ASP A 29 4.88 -11.36 -9.58
C ASP A 29 4.05 -10.95 -8.36
N PHE A 30 4.61 -11.08 -7.15
CA PHE A 30 3.97 -10.55 -5.94
C PHE A 30 3.77 -9.03 -6.05
N GLN A 31 4.81 -8.28 -6.43
CA GLN A 31 4.71 -6.83 -6.55
C GLN A 31 3.75 -6.36 -7.67
N GLN A 32 3.62 -7.13 -8.75
CA GLN A 32 2.77 -6.77 -9.89
C GLN A 32 1.29 -7.08 -9.65
N ASN A 33 0.99 -8.23 -9.02
CA ASN A 33 -0.38 -8.72 -8.88
C ASN A 33 -1.03 -8.34 -7.56
N PHE A 34 -0.23 -8.12 -6.51
CA PHE A 34 -0.75 -7.62 -5.25
C PHE A 34 -0.59 -6.11 -5.23
N ASN A 35 -1.71 -5.42 -5.40
CA ASN A 35 -1.76 -3.98 -5.22
C ASN A 35 -1.27 -3.64 -3.81
N LYS A 36 -0.06 -3.08 -3.74
CA LYS A 36 0.39 -2.40 -2.54
C LYS A 36 -0.63 -1.29 -2.28
N GLN A 37 -1.25 -1.30 -1.10
CA GLN A 37 -2.04 -0.14 -0.68
C GLN A 37 -1.15 1.10 -0.82
N MET A 38 -1.66 2.10 -1.54
CA MET A 38 -0.93 3.35 -1.75
C MET A 38 -0.54 3.89 -0.38
N SER A 39 0.75 4.14 -0.18
CA SER A 39 1.21 4.73 1.07
C SER A 39 0.60 6.11 1.25
N LEU A 40 0.50 6.59 2.49
CA LEU A 40 -0.01 7.94 2.76
C LEU A 40 0.75 9.01 1.97
N LEU A 41 2.07 8.85 1.83
CA LEU A 41 2.88 9.76 1.03
C LEU A 41 2.50 9.73 -0.46
N GLU A 42 2.36 8.53 -1.05
CA GLU A 42 1.96 8.39 -2.45
C GLU A 42 0.54 8.96 -2.68
N ALA A 43 -0.37 8.77 -1.72
CA ALA A 43 -1.73 9.29 -1.80
C ALA A 43 -1.78 10.81 -1.71
N LEU A 44 -0.98 11.43 -0.82
CA LEU A 44 -0.91 12.88 -0.68
C LEU A 44 -0.15 13.56 -1.84
N ALA A 45 0.72 12.82 -2.52
CA ALA A 45 1.50 13.31 -3.65
C ALA A 45 0.87 12.99 -5.01
N ASP A 46 -0.31 12.35 -5.05
CA ASP A 46 -0.98 11.95 -6.29
C ASP A 46 -1.53 13.18 -7.04
N PRO A 47 -0.93 13.59 -8.18
CA PRO A 47 -1.39 14.78 -8.92
C PRO A 47 -2.72 14.56 -9.62
N LEU A 48 -3.25 13.33 -9.63
CA LEU A 48 -4.57 12.97 -10.17
C LEU A 48 -5.63 12.85 -9.07
N SER A 49 -5.28 13.15 -7.82
CA SER A 49 -6.21 13.19 -6.69
C SER A 49 -7.39 14.10 -7.00
N ARG A 50 -8.60 13.53 -6.93
CA ARG A 50 -9.85 14.27 -7.16
C ARG A 50 -10.18 15.25 -6.04
N PHE A 51 -9.51 15.13 -4.89
CA PHE A 51 -9.79 15.89 -3.68
C PHE A 51 -8.86 17.10 -3.50
N ASP A 52 -7.79 17.21 -4.29
CA ASP A 52 -6.79 18.28 -4.13
C ASP A 52 -7.39 19.67 -4.33
N ASN A 53 -8.45 19.80 -5.13
CA ASN A 53 -9.08 21.09 -5.41
C ASN A 53 -10.19 21.48 -4.41
N ASP A 54 -10.71 20.53 -3.62
CA ASP A 54 -11.85 20.76 -2.71
C ASP A 54 -11.42 21.12 -1.28
N PHE A 55 -10.12 20.94 -0.96
CA PHE A 55 -9.59 21.26 0.36
C PHE A 55 -9.28 22.76 0.49
N GLN A 56 -10.26 23.52 0.97
CA GLN A 56 -10.13 24.94 1.29
C GLN A 56 -10.33 25.14 2.81
N PRO A 57 -9.35 24.77 3.65
CA PRO A 57 -9.50 24.90 5.10
C PRO A 57 -9.62 26.37 5.48
N GLU A 58 -10.48 26.64 6.45
CA GLU A 58 -10.59 27.97 7.03
C GLU A 58 -9.24 28.37 7.64
N ARG A 59 -8.71 29.52 7.23
CA ARG A 59 -7.46 30.05 7.77
C ARG A 59 -7.75 30.65 9.14
N ILE A 60 -7.40 29.90 10.18
CA ILE A 60 -7.47 30.42 11.55
C ILE A 60 -6.39 31.50 11.76
N ASP A 61 -6.80 32.59 12.40
CA ASP A 61 -5.89 33.63 12.84
C ASP A 61 -5.20 33.21 14.15
N PHE A 62 -3.93 33.58 14.29
CA PHE A 62 -3.09 33.28 15.45
C PHE A 62 -3.01 34.46 16.43
N SER A 63 -3.68 35.57 16.14
CA SER A 63 -3.67 36.83 16.90
C SER A 63 -4.02 36.75 18.39
N GLY A 64 -4.52 35.61 18.89
CA GLY A 64 -4.83 35.37 20.30
C GLY A 64 -4.04 34.25 20.97
N ARG A 65 -2.99 33.68 20.33
CA ARG A 65 -2.15 32.67 20.98
C ARG A 65 -1.00 33.34 21.72
N ASP A 66 -1.13 33.43 23.04
CA ASP A 66 0.02 33.63 23.92
C ASP A 66 0.87 32.36 23.93
N PHE A 67 2.12 32.48 23.49
CA PHE A 67 3.13 31.43 23.57
C PHE A 67 4.22 31.88 24.55
N SER A 68 4.37 31.15 25.65
CA SER A 68 5.50 31.28 26.58
C SER A 68 6.41 30.06 26.46
N PHE A 69 7.72 30.30 26.37
CA PHE A 69 8.77 29.27 26.40
C PHE A 69 9.10 28.84 27.83
#